data_AF-A0A2B8AXB0-F1
#
_entry.id   AF-A0A2B8AXB0-F1
#
_cell.length_a   1.000
_cell.length_b   1.000
_cell.length_c   1.000
_cell.angle_alpha   90.00
_cell.angle_beta   90.00
_cell.angle_gamma   90.00
#
_symmetry.space_group_name_H-M   'P 1'
#
loop_
_entity.id
_entity.type
_entity.pdbx_description
1 polymer ?
#
loop_
_entity_poly.entity_id
_entity_poly.type
_entity_poly.pdbx_seq_one_letter_code
_entity_poly.pdbx_strand_id
1 'polypeptide(L)'
;MAVAMSAAAMTATAAGAAADTGPGDTSRPGVERTDLGNGATLLHGVESAEQLAASCASGKFCGYSSQAGYGLEWGCGRTGIGWSGGGWWVNNLSGSNDRVAMYGSGGTRIYTTPHSPSQDTTANWTPVYNITVCVA
;
A
#
# COMPACT_ATOMS: atom_id res chain seq x y z
N MET A 1 34.29 41.84 41.41
CA MET A 1 34.09 42.65 40.20
C MET A 1 33.36 41.80 39.19
N ALA A 2 32.30 42.35 38.59
CA ALA A 2 31.39 41.77 37.59
C ALA A 2 32.16 41.21 36.35
N VAL A 3 31.61 40.40 35.44
CA VAL A 3 30.38 40.60 34.64
C VAL A 3 29.91 39.26 34.06
N ALA A 4 28.59 39.07 34.03
CA ALA A 4 27.88 37.99 33.37
C ALA A 4 27.87 38.12 31.84
N MET A 5 27.83 37.01 31.09
CA MET A 5 27.20 36.98 29.76
C MET A 5 26.43 35.68 29.55
N SER A 6 25.13 35.88 29.38
CA SER A 6 24.08 34.92 29.10
C SER A 6 24.24 34.26 27.73
N ALA A 7 23.98 32.96 27.64
CA ALA A 7 23.62 32.32 26.37
C ALA A 7 22.14 31.92 26.46
N ALA A 8 21.32 32.60 25.66
CA ALA A 8 19.88 32.39 25.57
C ALA A 8 19.58 31.03 24.91
N ALA A 9 18.73 30.24 25.57
CA ALA A 9 18.11 29.07 24.95
C ALA A 9 17.05 29.55 23.96
N MET A 10 17.25 29.29 22.67
CA MET A 10 16.21 29.46 21.66
C MET A 10 15.26 28.26 21.72
N THR A 11 14.11 28.44 22.35
CA THR A 11 12.95 27.56 22.20
C THR A 11 12.39 27.74 20.79
N ALA A 12 12.65 26.77 19.91
CA ALA A 12 11.90 26.64 18.66
C ALA A 12 10.59 25.90 18.96
N THR A 13 9.51 26.66 19.14
CA THR A 13 8.14 26.12 19.14
C THR A 13 7.72 25.95 17.67
N ALA A 14 7.84 24.73 17.13
CA ALA A 14 7.15 24.39 15.89
C ALA A 14 5.73 23.93 16.25
N ALA A 15 4.78 24.85 16.14
CA ALA A 15 3.37 24.54 16.03
C ALA A 15 3.03 24.36 14.53
N GLY A 16 2.32 23.28 14.21
CA GLY A 16 1.81 22.96 12.88
C GLY A 16 2.23 21.54 12.46
N ALA A 17 1.35 20.58 12.22
CA ALA A 17 -0.09 20.58 12.05
C ALA A 17 -0.66 19.32 12.71
N ALA A 18 -1.84 19.45 13.29
CA ALA A 18 -2.63 18.29 13.70
C ALA A 18 -3.00 17.50 12.44
N ALA A 19 -2.30 16.39 12.19
CA ALA A 19 -2.84 15.32 11.38
C ALA A 19 -3.89 14.64 12.25
N ASP A 20 -5.16 14.89 11.89
CA ASP A 20 -6.35 14.23 12.41
C ASP A 20 -6.12 12.72 12.34
N THR A 21 -5.72 12.15 13.48
CA THR A 21 -5.48 10.73 13.65
C THR A 21 -6.84 10.14 14.00
N GLY A 22 -7.65 9.92 12.96
CA GLY A 22 -8.80 9.03 13.04
C GLY A 22 -8.36 7.66 13.58
N PRO A 23 -9.22 6.94 14.31
CA PRO A 23 -8.81 5.75 15.03
C PRO A 23 -8.54 4.60 14.06
N GLY A 24 -7.26 4.43 13.70
CA GLY A 24 -6.73 3.18 13.15
C GLY A 24 -5.96 3.30 11.84
N ASP A 25 -4.71 3.75 11.89
CA ASP A 25 -3.67 2.99 11.17
C ASP A 25 -2.29 3.23 11.80
N THR A 26 -1.72 2.17 12.35
CA THR A 26 -0.37 2.14 12.90
C THR A 26 0.61 2.13 11.74
N SER A 27 1.28 3.27 11.52
CA SER A 27 2.43 3.42 10.62
C SER A 27 3.34 2.19 10.67
N ARG A 28 3.29 1.37 9.63
CA ARG A 28 4.29 0.32 9.38
C ARG A 28 5.54 1.04 8.86
N PRO A 29 6.73 0.74 9.39
CA PRO A 29 7.90 1.60 9.20
C PRO A 29 8.23 1.79 7.71
N GLY A 30 8.30 3.06 7.28
CA GLY A 30 8.78 3.48 5.96
C GLY A 30 7.75 3.62 4.85
N VAL A 31 6.48 3.22 5.05
CA VAL A 31 5.43 3.35 4.02
C VAL A 31 4.31 4.26 4.51
N GLU A 32 4.10 5.36 3.79
CA GLU A 32 3.00 6.29 4.03
C GLU A 32 1.71 5.76 3.39
N ARG A 33 0.59 5.89 4.11
CA ARG A 33 -0.71 5.32 3.74
C ARG A 33 -1.72 6.44 3.56
N THR A 34 -2.41 6.47 2.43
CA THR A 34 -3.42 7.48 2.12
C THR A 34 -4.69 6.83 1.58
N ASP A 35 -5.80 6.97 2.29
CA ASP A 35 -7.08 6.44 1.84
C ASP A 35 -7.61 7.22 0.63
N LEU A 36 -7.91 6.52 -0.46
CA LEU A 36 -8.39 7.12 -1.70
C LEU A 36 -9.92 7.24 -1.77
N GLY A 37 -10.64 6.81 -0.71
CA GLY A 37 -12.10 6.87 -0.64
C GLY A 37 -12.85 5.91 -1.58
N ASN A 38 -12.13 5.09 -2.35
CA ASN A 38 -12.67 4.11 -3.30
C ASN A 38 -12.46 2.65 -2.87
N GLY A 39 -12.19 2.42 -1.58
CA GLY A 39 -11.86 1.10 -1.04
C GLY A 39 -10.42 0.66 -1.31
N ALA A 40 -9.59 1.55 -1.86
CA ALA A 40 -8.15 1.38 -1.96
C ALA A 40 -7.41 2.39 -1.05
N THR A 41 -6.27 1.95 -0.53
CA THR A 41 -5.33 2.79 0.24
C THR A 41 -4.03 2.86 -0.54
N LEU A 42 -3.58 4.07 -0.87
CA LEU A 42 -2.31 4.36 -1.52
C LEU A 42 -1.15 4.10 -0.56
N LEU A 43 -0.13 3.39 -1.04
CA LEU A 43 1.09 3.05 -0.33
C LEU A 43 2.25 3.80 -0.99
N HIS A 44 2.71 4.87 -0.35
CA HIS A 44 3.87 5.66 -0.78
C HIS A 44 5.15 5.19 -0.10
N GLY A 45 6.30 5.33 -0.78
CA GLY A 45 7.60 4.90 -0.23
C GLY A 45 7.82 3.38 -0.26
N VAL A 46 7.05 2.64 -1.06
CA VAL A 46 7.32 1.22 -1.34
C VAL A 46 8.43 1.14 -2.39
N GLU A 47 9.65 0.89 -1.95
CA GLU A 47 10.84 0.80 -2.80
C GLU A 47 11.27 -0.67 -3.06
N SER A 48 10.75 -1.62 -2.28
CA SER A 48 11.04 -3.05 -2.43
C SER A 48 9.83 -3.96 -2.18
N ALA A 49 9.93 -5.21 -2.65
CA ALA A 49 8.90 -6.22 -2.41
C ALA A 49 8.77 -6.57 -0.92
N GLU A 50 9.86 -6.52 -0.15
CA GLU A 50 9.88 -6.74 1.29
C GLU A 50 9.13 -5.61 2.02
N GLN A 51 9.33 -4.36 1.61
CA GLN A 51 8.56 -3.23 2.15
C GLN A 51 7.07 -3.36 1.82
N LEU A 52 6.72 -3.83 0.62
CA LEU A 52 5.32 -4.11 0.27
C LEU A 52 4.72 -5.18 1.18
N ALA A 53 5.43 -6.30 1.37
CA ALA A 53 4.98 -7.40 2.24
C ALA A 53 4.84 -6.97 3.70
N ALA A 54 5.82 -6.23 4.22
CA ALA A 54 5.77 -5.68 5.56
C ALA A 54 4.62 -4.68 5.74
N SER A 55 4.22 -3.99 4.67
CA SER A 55 3.18 -2.97 4.69
C SER A 55 1.76 -3.50 4.46
N CYS A 56 1.62 -4.70 3.90
CA CYS A 56 0.33 -5.23 3.47
C CYS A 56 -0.56 -5.70 4.63
N ALA A 57 -1.67 -5.00 4.90
CA ALA A 57 -2.50 -5.28 6.07
C ALA A 57 -3.16 -6.66 6.01
N SER A 58 -3.44 -7.22 7.19
CA SER A 58 -4.17 -8.50 7.28
C SER A 58 -5.58 -8.33 6.72
N GLY A 59 -6.04 -9.32 5.95
CA GLY A 59 -7.32 -9.28 5.26
C GLY A 59 -7.31 -8.41 3.99
N LYS A 60 -6.14 -8.09 3.44
CA LYS A 60 -6.00 -7.25 2.25
C LYS A 60 -5.15 -7.92 1.18
N PHE A 61 -5.32 -7.42 -0.04
CA PHE A 61 -4.41 -7.64 -1.14
C PHE A 61 -3.64 -6.35 -1.40
N CYS A 62 -2.32 -6.44 -1.62
CA CYS A 62 -1.49 -5.28 -1.90
C CYS A 62 -0.70 -5.49 -3.18
N GLY A 63 -0.58 -4.44 -3.97
CA GLY A 63 0.17 -4.44 -5.21
C GLY A 63 1.02 -3.20 -5.32
N TYR A 64 2.16 -3.30 -5.99
CA TYR A 64 3.03 -2.19 -6.34
C TYR A 64 3.18 -2.12 -7.86
N SER A 65 3.11 -0.91 -8.42
CA SER A 65 3.41 -0.68 -9.84
C SER A 65 4.81 -0.12 -10.00
N SER A 66 5.68 -0.82 -10.74
CA SER A 66 6.99 -0.27 -11.11
C SER A 66 6.88 0.92 -12.07
N GLN A 67 5.79 0.99 -12.84
CA GLN A 67 5.55 2.10 -13.77
C GLN A 67 4.89 3.29 -13.07
N ALA A 68 3.92 3.07 -12.18
CA ALA A 68 3.26 4.15 -11.47
C ALA A 68 4.09 4.70 -10.30
N GLY A 69 5.01 3.89 -9.75
CA GLY A 69 5.91 4.28 -8.66
C GLY A 69 5.22 4.32 -7.30
N TYR A 70 4.09 3.64 -7.14
CA TYR A 70 3.35 3.55 -5.89
C TYR A 70 2.67 2.19 -5.73
N GLY A 71 2.32 1.84 -4.50
CA GLY A 71 1.51 0.69 -4.17
C GLY A 71 0.07 1.04 -3.84
N LEU A 72 -0.80 0.04 -3.88
CA LEU A 72 -2.18 0.12 -3.43
C LEU A 72 -2.49 -1.10 -2.59
N GLU A 73 -3.33 -0.90 -1.59
CA GLU A 73 -3.94 -1.93 -0.76
C GLU A 73 -5.44 -1.97 -1.02
N TRP A 74 -6.01 -3.16 -1.16
CA TRP A 74 -7.41 -3.38 -1.50
C TRP A 74 -8.06 -4.41 -0.56
N GLY A 75 -9.30 -4.11 -0.14
CA GLY A 75 -10.20 -5.11 0.45
C GLY A 75 -11.00 -5.89 -0.60
N CYS A 76 -11.91 -6.75 -0.15
CA CYS A 76 -12.81 -7.48 -1.05
C CYS A 76 -13.61 -6.53 -1.96
N GLY A 77 -13.76 -6.90 -3.23
CA GLY A 77 -14.47 -6.09 -4.22
C GLY A 77 -13.77 -6.05 -5.56
N ARG A 78 -14.35 -5.30 -6.49
CA ARG A 78 -13.81 -5.12 -7.84
C ARG A 78 -13.35 -3.68 -8.03
N THR A 79 -12.10 -3.52 -8.47
CA THR A 79 -11.46 -2.20 -8.62
C THR A 79 -10.77 -2.11 -9.97
N GLY A 80 -11.00 -1.02 -10.69
CA GLY A 80 -10.22 -0.63 -11.86
C GLY A 80 -8.96 0.11 -11.44
N ILE A 81 -7.81 -0.31 -11.95
CA ILE A 81 -6.50 0.21 -11.52
C ILE A 81 -5.63 0.70 -12.69
N GLY A 82 -5.85 0.19 -13.90
CA GLY A 82 -5.21 0.70 -15.13
C GLY A 82 -3.69 0.64 -15.16
N TRP A 83 -3.05 -0.35 -14.52
CA TRP A 83 -1.59 -0.46 -14.45
C TRP A 83 -1.05 -1.24 -15.65
N SER A 84 -0.26 -0.58 -16.50
CA SER A 84 0.31 -1.16 -17.72
C SER A 84 1.72 -1.75 -17.57
N GLY A 85 2.32 -1.65 -16.38
CA GLY A 85 3.71 -2.05 -16.13
C GLY A 85 3.83 -3.22 -15.16
N GLY A 86 5.08 -3.67 -14.96
CA GLY A 86 5.45 -4.68 -13.98
C GLY A 86 5.16 -4.24 -12.54
N GLY A 87 5.35 -5.17 -11.60
CA GLY A 87 4.92 -4.96 -10.24
C GLY A 87 5.00 -6.18 -9.35
N TRP A 88 5.00 -5.93 -8.05
CA TRP A 88 4.93 -6.95 -7.01
C TRP A 88 3.54 -7.00 -6.45
N TRP A 89 3.17 -8.14 -5.87
CA TRP A 89 1.95 -8.22 -5.09
C TRP A 89 2.08 -9.18 -3.92
N VAL A 90 1.25 -8.93 -2.91
CA VAL A 90 1.14 -9.71 -1.68
C VAL A 90 -0.35 -9.94 -1.41
N ASN A 91 -0.72 -11.21 -1.32
CA ASN A 91 -2.03 -11.66 -0.93
C ASN A 91 -2.00 -12.07 0.54
N ASN A 92 -2.60 -11.24 1.39
CA ASN A 92 -2.73 -11.44 2.83
C ASN A 92 -4.21 -11.51 3.25
N LEU A 93 -5.06 -12.02 2.35
CA LEU A 93 -6.49 -12.21 2.60
C LEU A 93 -6.72 -13.32 3.63
N SER A 94 -7.93 -13.38 4.19
CA SER A 94 -8.35 -14.41 5.13
C SER A 94 -9.70 -15.00 4.71
N GLY A 95 -9.98 -16.24 5.14
CA GLY A 95 -11.23 -16.94 4.86
C GLY A 95 -11.17 -17.86 3.63
N SER A 96 -12.33 -18.27 3.14
CA SER A 96 -12.45 -19.25 2.04
C SER A 96 -12.35 -18.63 0.64
N ASN A 97 -12.59 -17.32 0.53
CA ASN A 97 -12.46 -16.54 -0.70
C ASN A 97 -11.21 -15.67 -0.58
N ASP A 98 -10.06 -16.31 -0.56
CA ASP A 98 -8.77 -15.71 -0.22
C ASP A 98 -7.87 -15.55 -1.45
N ARG A 99 -8.47 -15.52 -2.64
CA ARG A 99 -7.78 -15.34 -3.92
C ARG A 99 -8.15 -14.01 -4.56
N VAL A 100 -7.31 -13.59 -5.50
CA VAL A 100 -7.52 -12.38 -6.32
C VAL A 100 -7.47 -12.76 -7.79
N ALA A 101 -8.50 -12.36 -8.54
CA ALA A 101 -8.51 -12.45 -9.98
C ALA A 101 -8.02 -11.13 -10.59
N MET A 102 -7.05 -11.22 -11.50
CA MET A 102 -6.51 -10.08 -12.24
C MET A 102 -6.97 -10.14 -13.69
N TYR A 103 -7.28 -8.97 -14.26
CA TYR A 103 -7.86 -8.85 -15.58
C TYR A 103 -7.08 -7.86 -16.45
N GLY A 104 -6.86 -8.24 -17.71
CA GLY A 104 -6.25 -7.38 -18.74
C GLY A 104 -7.20 -6.32 -19.27
N SER A 105 -6.77 -5.56 -20.28
CA SER A 105 -7.51 -4.42 -20.85
C SER A 105 -8.86 -4.79 -21.46
N GLY A 106 -8.98 -6.00 -22.03
CA GLY A 106 -10.23 -6.53 -22.57
C GLY A 106 -11.20 -7.10 -21.52
N GLY A 107 -10.88 -7.01 -20.23
CA GLY A 107 -11.68 -7.63 -19.16
C GLY A 107 -11.53 -9.16 -19.06
N THR A 108 -10.61 -9.75 -19.82
CA THR A 108 -10.28 -11.18 -19.71
C THR A 108 -9.43 -11.42 -18.47
N ARG A 109 -9.76 -12.48 -17.71
CA ARG A 109 -8.95 -12.91 -16.57
C ARG A 109 -7.61 -13.46 -17.07
N ILE A 110 -6.52 -12.85 -16.63
CA ILE A 110 -5.16 -13.22 -17.05
C ILE A 110 -4.43 -14.01 -15.96
N TYR A 111 -4.84 -13.83 -14.71
CA TYR A 111 -4.21 -14.48 -13.58
C TYR A 111 -5.19 -14.64 -12.42
N THR A 112 -4.97 -15.66 -11.60
CA THR A 112 -5.60 -15.81 -10.29
C THR A 112 -4.50 -16.18 -9.32
N THR A 113 -4.38 -15.44 -8.21
CA THR A 113 -3.38 -15.72 -7.19
C THR A 113 -3.60 -17.13 -6.62
N PRO A 114 -2.56 -17.77 -6.09
CA PRO A 114 -2.75 -18.87 -5.15
C PRO A 114 -3.58 -18.44 -3.94
N HIS A 115 -3.97 -19.42 -3.13
CA HIS A 115 -4.55 -19.18 -1.82
C HIS A 115 -3.63 -18.30 -0.95
N SER A 116 -4.22 -17.57 -0.01
CA SER A 116 -3.51 -16.74 0.94
C SER A 116 -2.90 -17.62 2.04
N PRO A 117 -1.71 -17.27 2.60
CA PRO A 117 -0.84 -16.18 2.16
C PRO A 117 -0.04 -16.57 0.90
N SER A 118 0.08 -15.65 -0.04
CA SER A 118 0.93 -15.82 -1.23
C SER A 118 1.46 -14.47 -1.73
N GLN A 119 2.53 -14.49 -2.52
CA GLN A 119 3.13 -13.26 -3.06
C GLN A 119 3.87 -13.53 -4.37
N ASP A 120 4.07 -12.49 -5.16
CA ASP A 120 5.01 -12.43 -6.28
C ASP A 120 5.92 -11.21 -6.11
N THR A 121 7.21 -11.49 -5.90
CA THR A 121 8.25 -10.48 -5.69
C THR A 121 9.13 -10.28 -6.93
N THR A 122 8.79 -10.90 -8.06
CA THR A 122 9.63 -10.91 -9.27
C THR A 122 9.38 -9.76 -10.23
N ALA A 123 8.49 -8.81 -9.86
CA ALA A 123 8.06 -7.67 -10.67
C ALA A 123 7.31 -8.05 -11.97
N ASN A 124 6.87 -9.31 -12.11
CA ASN A 124 6.34 -9.85 -13.36
C ASN A 124 4.82 -9.80 -13.48
N TRP A 125 4.14 -9.03 -12.64
CA TRP A 125 2.70 -8.91 -12.80
C TRP A 125 2.40 -8.31 -14.19
N THR A 126 1.51 -8.94 -14.93
CA THR A 126 1.17 -8.52 -16.30
C THR A 126 0.28 -7.29 -16.25
N PRO A 127 0.17 -6.47 -17.31
CA PRO A 127 -0.71 -5.31 -17.28
C PRO A 127 -2.09 -5.66 -16.68
N VAL A 128 -2.37 -5.12 -15.49
CA VAL A 128 -3.60 -5.37 -14.76
C VAL A 128 -4.43 -4.11 -14.83
N TYR A 129 -5.56 -4.22 -15.50
CA TYR A 129 -6.49 -3.11 -15.65
C TYR A 129 -7.59 -3.16 -14.59
N ASN A 130 -7.95 -4.37 -14.15
CA ASN A 130 -8.91 -4.57 -13.07
C ASN A 130 -8.48 -5.72 -12.17
N ILE A 131 -8.89 -5.66 -10.91
CA ILE A 131 -8.79 -6.76 -9.96
C ILE A 131 -10.16 -7.05 -9.35
N THR A 132 -10.39 -8.30 -9.01
CA THR A 132 -11.47 -8.73 -8.13
C THR A 132 -10.85 -9.46 -6.95
N VAL A 133 -10.96 -8.86 -5.77
CA VAL A 133 -10.42 -9.36 -4.51
C VAL A 133 -11.51 -10.16 -3.79
N CYS A 134 -11.11 -11.25 -3.15
CA CYS A 134 -11.98 -12.22 -2.50
C CYS A 134 -12.81 -13.06 -3.48
N VAL A 135 -12.12 -13.68 -4.44
CA VAL A 135 -12.70 -14.71 -5.30
C VAL A 135 -12.48 -16.10 -4.72
N ALA A 136 -13.42 -17.00 -5.01
CA ALA A 136 -13.39 -18.39 -4.59
C ALA A 136 -12.26 -19.18 -5.24
#